data_AF-A0A1F6GCD6-F1
#
_entry.id   AF-A0A1F6GCD6-F1
#
_cell.length_a   1.000
_cell.length_b   1.000
_cell.length_c   1.000
_cell.angle_alpha   90.00
_cell.angle_beta   90.00
_cell.angle_gamma   90.00
#
_symmetry.space_group_name_H-M   'P 1'
#
loop_
_entity.id
_entity.type
_entity.pdbx_description
1 polymer ?
#
loop_
_entity_poly.entity_id
_entity_poly.type
_entity_poly.pdbx_seq_one_letter_code
_entity_poly.pdbx_strand_id
1 'polypeptide(L)'
;MKNKKIIYWLPRILSIAFILFLSLFALDVFEAYSGWQAILALAIHLFPALILLGVVAIAWKYDLVGVIIFLGLAVFYVLAIGFNRPWSWYAGISGPAVLVGILFLLSWFKKRS
;
A
#
# COMPACT_ATOMS: atom_id res chain seq x y z
N MET A 1 -24.54 -5.15 -13.70
CA MET A 1 -24.22 -3.80 -13.15
C MET A 1 -23.42 -3.83 -11.84
N LYS A 2 -23.76 -4.68 -10.86
CA LYS A 2 -23.04 -4.77 -9.56
C LYS A 2 -21.53 -5.08 -9.69
N ASN A 3 -21.15 -6.05 -10.54
CA ASN A 3 -19.74 -6.45 -10.69
C ASN A 3 -18.84 -5.33 -11.25
N LYS A 4 -19.37 -4.44 -12.10
CA LYS A 4 -18.61 -3.28 -12.60
C LYS A 4 -18.28 -2.30 -11.46
N LYS A 5 -19.19 -2.11 -10.50
CA LYS A 5 -18.94 -1.26 -9.32
C LYS A 5 -17.93 -1.90 -8.36
N ILE A 6 -18.00 -3.21 -8.15
CA ILE A 6 -17.06 -3.93 -7.27
C ILE A 6 -15.64 -3.83 -7.82
N ILE A 7 -15.43 -4.18 -9.09
CA ILE A 7 -14.11 -4.14 -9.73
C ILE A 7 -13.53 -2.72 -9.73
N TYR A 8 -14.38 -1.69 -9.80
CA TYR A 8 -13.94 -0.31 -9.67
C TYR A 8 -13.55 0.03 -8.23
N TRP A 9 -14.42 -0.16 -7.24
CA TRP A 9 -14.20 0.35 -5.88
C TRP A 9 -13.25 -0.50 -5.03
N LEU A 10 -13.25 -1.82 -5.21
CA LEU A 10 -12.48 -2.76 -4.40
C LEU A 10 -10.98 -2.45 -4.33
N PRO A 11 -10.24 -2.22 -5.44
CA PRO A 11 -8.81 -1.86 -5.37
C PRO A 11 -8.56 -0.60 -4.55
N ARG A 12 -9.45 0.40 -4.60
CA ARG A 12 -9.25 1.67 -3.88
C ARG A 12 -9.49 1.51 -2.39
N ILE A 13 -10.58 0.86 -2.01
CA ILE A 13 -10.87 0.58 -0.60
C ILE A 13 -9.75 -0.26 0.02
N LEU A 14 -9.33 -1.33 -0.66
CA LEU A 14 -8.25 -2.19 -0.16
C LEU A 14 -6.89 -1.48 -0.16
N SER A 15 -6.61 -0.58 -1.11
CA SER A 15 -5.38 0.23 -1.07
C SER A 15 -5.34 1.19 0.13
N ILE A 16 -6.47 1.82 0.47
CA ILE A 16 -6.56 2.68 1.66
C ILE A 16 -6.43 1.85 2.93
N ALA A 17 -7.11 0.70 3.02
CA ALA A 17 -6.98 -0.21 4.15
C ALA A 17 -5.53 -0.69 4.34
N PHE A 18 -4.84 -1.02 3.24
CA PHE A 18 -3.44 -1.41 3.27
C PHE A 18 -2.51 -0.28 3.70
N ILE A 19 -2.75 0.97 3.25
CA ILE A 19 -2.00 2.14 3.73
C ILE A 19 -2.21 2.35 5.24
N LEU A 20 -3.45 2.23 5.73
CA LEU A 20 -3.73 2.33 7.16
C LEU A 20 -3.01 1.24 7.95
N PHE A 21 -2.98 0.01 7.44
CA PHE A 21 -2.19 -1.08 8.01
C PHE A 21 -0.68 -0.74 8.05
N LEU A 22 -0.11 -0.21 6.96
CA LEU A 22 1.30 0.23 6.94
C LEU A 22 1.57 1.36 7.93
N SER A 23 0.63 2.29 8.12
CA SER A 23 0.77 3.37 9.10
C SER A 23 0.83 2.88 10.55
N LEU A 24 0.33 1.68 10.85
CA LEU A 24 0.44 1.12 12.20
C LEU A 24 1.89 0.85 12.60
N PHE A 25 2.76 0.53 11.64
CA PHE A 25 4.18 0.30 11.92
C PHE A 25 4.86 1.57 12.42
N ALA A 26 4.40 2.77 12.03
CA ALA A 26 4.95 4.04 12.50
C ALA A 26 4.69 4.32 13.99
N LEU A 27 3.85 3.52 14.66
CA LEU A 27 3.59 3.66 16.09
C LEU A 27 4.75 3.14 16.95
N ASP A 28 5.70 2.40 16.36
CA ASP A 28 6.90 1.92 17.05
C ASP A 28 7.80 3.06 17.57
N VAL A 29 7.72 4.25 16.98
CA VAL A 29 8.46 5.44 17.44
C VAL A 29 8.19 5.81 18.89
N PHE A 30 7.03 5.45 19.44
CA PHE A 30 6.67 5.72 20.83
C PHE A 30 7.44 4.83 21.83
N GLU A 31 8.11 3.78 21.37
CA GLU A 31 9.00 2.97 22.20
C GLU A 31 10.35 3.66 22.45
N ALA A 32 10.79 4.51 21.51
CA ALA A 32 12.11 5.14 21.53
C ALA A 32 12.08 6.65 21.82
N TYR A 33 10.97 7.33 21.55
CA TYR A 33 10.84 8.79 21.66
C TYR A 33 9.67 9.20 22.55
N SER A 34 9.79 10.34 23.22
CA SER A 34 8.73 10.94 24.03
C SER A 34 8.55 12.43 23.73
N GLY A 35 7.47 13.04 24.23
CA GLY A 35 7.20 14.47 24.07
C GLY A 35 7.13 14.93 22.60
N TRP A 36 7.75 16.07 22.30
CA TRP A 36 7.76 16.66 20.96
C TRP A 36 8.58 15.84 19.96
N GLN A 37 9.62 15.15 20.42
CA GLN A 37 10.45 14.28 19.57
C GLN A 37 9.62 13.13 18.98
N ALA A 38 8.70 12.55 19.75
CA ALA A 38 7.84 11.46 19.27
C ALA A 38 6.90 11.92 18.15
N ILE A 39 6.37 13.14 18.23
CA ILE A 39 5.49 13.71 17.20
C ILE A 39 6.26 13.89 15.88
N LEU A 40 7.48 14.42 15.95
CA LEU A 40 8.34 14.57 14.78
C LEU A 40 8.74 13.22 14.19
N ALA A 41 9.13 12.26 15.03
CA ALA A 41 9.48 10.91 14.59
C ALA A 41 8.28 10.22 13.91
N LEU A 42 7.09 10.31 14.49
CA LEU A 42 5.86 9.77 13.92
C LEU A 42 5.55 10.41 12.56
N ALA A 43 5.67 11.74 12.43
CA ALA A 43 5.42 12.43 11.16
C ALA A 43 6.37 11.94 10.05
N ILE A 44 7.65 11.72 10.39
CA ILE A 44 8.64 11.18 9.45
C ILE A 44 8.31 9.73 9.08
N HIS A 45 7.91 8.89 10.04
CA HIS A 45 7.58 7.47 9.79
C HIS A 45 6.26 7.29 9.03
N LEU A 46 5.32 8.24 9.14
CA LEU A 46 4.10 8.26 8.33
C LEU A 46 4.32 8.78 6.91
N PHE A 47 5.43 9.48 6.65
CA PHE A 47 5.68 10.10 5.34
C PHE A 47 5.63 9.10 4.17
N PRO A 48 6.22 7.88 4.25
CA PRO A 48 6.07 6.87 3.21
C PRO A 48 4.62 6.46 2.95
N ALA A 49 3.80 6.32 4.00
CA ALA A 49 2.39 5.99 3.89
C ALA A 49 1.58 7.14 3.27
N LEU A 50 1.90 8.38 3.61
CA LEU A 50 1.30 9.59 3.02
C LEU A 50 1.64 9.73 1.52
N ILE A 51 2.87 9.42 1.12
CA ILE A 51 3.25 9.35 -0.31
C ILE A 51 2.38 8.32 -1.02
N LEU A 52 2.28 7.10 -0.46
CA LEU A 52 1.48 6.04 -1.07
C LEU A 52 0.00 6.41 -1.15
N LEU A 53 -0.53 7.17 -0.19
CA LEU A 53 -1.88 7.73 -0.23
C LEU A 53 -2.06 8.72 -1.39
N GLY A 54 -1.07 9.59 -1.62
CA GLY A 54 -1.04 10.48 -2.79
C GLY A 54 -1.03 9.70 -4.12
N VAL A 55 -0.27 8.60 -4.19
CA VAL A 55 -0.28 7.70 -5.35
C VAL A 55 -1.66 7.08 -5.56
N VAL A 56 -2.31 6.59 -4.51
CA VAL A 56 -3.67 6.04 -4.60
C VAL A 56 -4.65 7.08 -5.12
N ALA A 57 -4.50 8.34 -4.71
CA ALA A 57 -5.33 9.43 -5.23
C ALA A 57 -5.15 9.64 -6.74
N ILE A 58 -3.92 9.51 -7.26
CA ILE A 58 -3.65 9.53 -8.71
C ILE A 58 -4.21 8.27 -9.39
N ALA A 59 -4.06 7.11 -8.76
CA ALA A 59 -4.52 5.82 -9.25
C ALA A 59 -6.06 5.73 -9.36
N TRP A 60 -6.82 6.60 -8.67
CA TRP A 60 -8.27 6.70 -8.88
C TRP A 60 -8.62 6.98 -10.34
N LYS A 61 -7.86 7.88 -10.99
CA LYS A 61 -8.03 8.23 -12.41
C LYS A 61 -7.20 7.33 -13.33
N TYR A 62 -5.99 6.95 -12.91
CA TYR A 62 -5.04 6.19 -13.73
C TYR A 62 -4.71 4.82 -13.12
N ASP A 63 -5.53 3.80 -13.41
CA ASP A 63 -5.40 2.47 -12.78
C ASP A 63 -4.00 1.85 -12.92
N LEU A 64 -3.29 2.08 -14.04
CA LEU A 64 -1.93 1.58 -14.26
C LEU A 64 -0.91 2.12 -13.25
N VAL A 65 -1.11 3.33 -12.73
CA VAL A 65 -0.27 3.87 -11.66
C VAL A 65 -0.38 2.98 -10.42
N GLY A 66 -1.60 2.57 -10.08
CA GLY A 66 -1.84 1.60 -9.00
C GLY A 66 -1.16 0.26 -9.26
N VAL A 67 -1.25 -0.28 -10.48
CA VAL A 67 -0.58 -1.55 -10.85
C VAL A 67 0.92 -1.45 -10.63
N ILE A 68 1.57 -0.46 -11.25
CA ILE A 68 3.03 -0.31 -11.23
C ILE A 68 3.52 -0.10 -9.79
N ILE A 69 2.86 0.78 -9.04
CA ILE A 69 3.32 1.13 -7.71
C ILE A 69 3.09 -0.01 -6.71
N PHE A 70 1.93 -0.68 -6.71
CA PHE A 70 1.67 -1.75 -5.75
C PHE A 70 2.47 -3.03 -6.05
N LEU A 71 2.61 -3.40 -7.33
CA LEU A 71 3.48 -4.53 -7.70
C LEU A 71 4.96 -4.20 -7.48
N GLY A 72 5.36 -2.97 -7.82
CA GLY A 72 6.70 -2.46 -7.56
C GLY A 72 7.03 -2.46 -6.07
N LEU A 73 6.11 -2.01 -5.22
CA LEU A 73 6.25 -2.02 -3.76
C LEU A 73 6.41 -3.44 -3.22
N ALA A 74 5.64 -4.40 -3.74
CA ALA A 74 5.74 -5.80 -3.33
C ALA A 74 7.12 -6.40 -3.64
N VAL A 75 7.64 -6.14 -4.85
CA VAL A 75 8.98 -6.58 -5.26
C VAL A 75 10.06 -5.85 -4.47
N PHE A 76 9.95 -4.52 -4.38
CA PHE A 76 10.88 -3.68 -3.63
C PHE A 76 11.00 -4.14 -2.18
N TYR A 77 9.89 -4.42 -1.50
CA TYR A 77 9.90 -4.88 -0.12
C TYR A 77 10.69 -6.19 0.05
N VAL A 78 10.42 -7.21 -0.80
CA VAL A 78 11.16 -8.49 -0.77
C VAL A 78 12.66 -8.27 -0.94
N LEU A 79 13.04 -7.44 -1.91
CA LEU A 79 14.45 -7.13 -2.18
C LEU A 79 15.09 -6.34 -1.03
N ALA A 80 14.38 -5.38 -0.46
CA ALA A 80 14.89 -4.51 0.60
C ALA A 80 15.12 -5.25 1.92
N ILE A 81 14.23 -6.18 2.31
CA ILE A 81 14.38 -6.94 3.56
C ILE A 81 15.30 -8.18 3.42
N GLY A 82 15.60 -8.55 2.17
CA GLY A 82 16.39 -9.72 1.79
C GLY A 82 15.61 -11.04 1.80
N PHE A 83 16.23 -12.11 1.31
CA PHE A 83 15.58 -13.42 1.07
C PHE A 83 15.61 -14.40 2.26
N ASN A 84 16.28 -14.05 3.36
CA ASN A 84 16.45 -14.94 4.52
C ASN A 84 15.55 -14.54 5.70
N ARG A 85 14.30 -14.17 5.43
CA ARG A 85 13.32 -13.78 6.45
C ARG A 85 12.19 -14.82 6.54
N PRO A 86 11.48 -14.91 7.68
CA PRO A 86 10.31 -15.77 7.80
C PRO A 86 9.28 -15.45 6.72
N TRP A 87 8.63 -16.47 6.18
CA TRP A 87 7.68 -16.31 5.07
C TRP A 87 6.55 -15.31 5.38
N SER A 88 6.17 -15.22 6.65
CA SER A 88 5.12 -14.32 7.15
C SER A 88 5.44 -12.85 6.91
N TRP A 89 6.72 -12.47 6.83
CA TRP A 89 7.13 -11.09 6.55
C TRP A 89 6.77 -10.70 5.11
N TYR A 90 7.06 -11.58 4.14
CA TYR A 90 6.69 -11.34 2.74
C TYR A 90 5.18 -11.40 2.56
N ALA A 91 4.51 -12.37 3.18
CA ALA A 91 3.06 -12.49 3.09
C ALA A 91 2.33 -11.30 3.73
N GLY A 92 2.86 -10.72 4.81
CA GLY A 92 2.23 -9.61 5.52
C GLY A 92 2.23 -8.28 4.75
N ILE A 93 3.26 -8.01 3.94
CA ILE A 93 3.39 -6.74 3.20
C ILE A 93 3.27 -6.94 1.69
N SER A 94 4.12 -7.78 1.09
CA SER A 94 4.08 -8.04 -0.35
C SER A 94 2.79 -8.73 -0.78
N GLY A 95 2.23 -9.61 0.05
CA GLY A 95 0.96 -10.29 -0.25
C GLY A 95 -0.20 -9.32 -0.54
N PRO A 96 -0.61 -8.48 0.43
CA PRO A 96 -1.62 -7.45 0.21
C PRO A 96 -1.27 -6.47 -0.90
N ALA A 97 0.00 -6.07 -1.04
CA ALA A 97 0.43 -5.18 -2.12
C ALA A 97 0.22 -5.82 -3.50
N VAL A 98 0.60 -7.09 -3.71
CA VAL A 98 0.32 -7.84 -4.95
C VAL A 98 -1.17 -7.93 -5.21
N LEU A 99 -1.96 -8.27 -4.19
CA LEU A 99 -3.42 -8.35 -4.31
C LEU A 99 -4.02 -7.03 -4.81
N VAL A 100 -3.64 -5.90 -4.20
CA VAL A 100 -4.09 -4.57 -4.62
C VAL A 100 -3.64 -4.24 -6.04
N GLY A 101 -2.39 -4.54 -6.41
CA GLY A 101 -1.87 -4.33 -7.76
C GLY A 101 -2.64 -5.12 -8.83
N ILE A 102 -2.95 -6.40 -8.57
CA ILE A 102 -3.78 -7.23 -9.44
C ILE A 102 -5.19 -6.65 -9.58
N LEU A 103 -5.79 -6.17 -8.49
CA LEU A 103 -7.12 -5.56 -8.54
C LEU A 103 -7.15 -4.27 -9.37
N PHE A 104 -6.12 -3.44 -9.30
CA PHE A 104 -5.98 -2.29 -10.19
C PHE A 104 -5.83 -2.72 -11.66
N LEU A 105 -5.12 -3.81 -11.93
CA LEU A 105 -4.96 -4.35 -13.28
C LEU A 105 -6.31 -4.84 -13.84
N LEU A 106 -7.08 -5.57 -13.03
CA LEU A 106 -8.44 -6.00 -13.39
C LEU A 106 -9.38 -4.82 -13.62
N SER A 107 -9.29 -3.78 -12.78
CA SER A 107 -10.03 -2.51 -12.97
C SER A 107 -9.70 -1.88 -14.32
N TRP A 108 -8.42 -1.82 -14.68
CA TRP A 108 -7.97 -1.24 -15.93
C TRP A 108 -8.51 -1.98 -17.15
N PHE A 109 -8.39 -3.31 -17.17
CA PHE A 109 -8.95 -4.13 -18.25
C PHE A 109 -10.47 -3.92 -18.37
N LYS A 110 -11.18 -3.85 -17.23
CA LYS A 110 -12.63 -3.69 -17.25
C LYS A 110 -13.09 -2.31 -17.74
N LYS A 111 -12.27 -1.27 -17.61
CA LYS A 111 -12.54 0.06 -18.20
C LYS A 111 -12.35 0.09 -19.71
N ARG A 112 -11.60 -0.85 -20.28
CA ARG A 112 -11.32 -0.95 -21.73
C ARG A 112 -12.23 -1.93 -22.49
N SER A 113 -13.00 -2.76 -21.79
CA SER A 113 -14.00 -3.67 -22.37
C SER A 113 -15.42 -3.11 -22.26
#